data_AF-A0A0C1JSU2-F1
#
_entry.id   AF-A0A0C1JSU2-F1
#
_cell.length_a   1.000
_cell.length_b   1.000
_cell.length_c   1.000
_cell.angle_alpha   90.00
_cell.angle_beta   90.00
_cell.angle_gamma   90.00
#
_symmetry.space_group_name_H-M   'P 1'
#
loop_
_entity.id
_entity.type
_entity.pdbx_description
1 polymer ?
#
loop_
_entity_poly.entity_id
_entity_poly.type
_entity_poly.pdbx_seq_one_letter_code
_entity_poly.pdbx_strand_id
1 'polypeptide(L)'
;MNALVSMSGIEKSFAGVPALSQASLEITPGEVHALIGQNGAGKSTMIKVLTGVYRRDGGDVVVSGTQSNIATPREAQESGIATIYQELNLVPLRSVTENVIMGYEPKRLGLFLDWREGNRRTREVLARFGIDIDVTEPLGNFSTAIQQLVAIARAVSLDAKLVIMDEPTSSLDASEVEVLFGVVRELKKQGVSVLYVSHFLDELFQICDRVTTMRDGRTVSTRKVQETTKLEMIADMLGRNKDEIAADGMTDFAGAKAKKGDVLLRAENVTTGPRLTHFDLTLHRGEIVGLGGLLGSGRTEAARALFGVDEANGGEIELHNVLGQPSGPGDAISKQIGFLTEDRKAEGIVPEMSVRENLTLALLPKLARRGQIDFAREREIVEAFISDLGIKIAHMDQPIRELSGGNQQKVLLGRWLATQPDILILDEPTRGVDVGAKREIQSFIRSYVENGFGVILISSEFEELVEGADRIVVMHEGRSVKELTNPGITENILVNALAHHEEGTGSWTAQ
;
A
#
# COMPACT_ATOMS: atom_id res chain seq x y z
N MET A 1 27.01 -12.74 -21.89
CA MET A 1 27.27 -11.88 -20.73
C MET A 1 26.98 -12.71 -19.49
N ASN A 2 27.89 -12.79 -18.53
CA ASN A 2 27.66 -13.55 -17.31
C ASN A 2 26.78 -12.73 -16.37
N ALA A 3 25.78 -13.36 -15.75
CA ALA A 3 24.92 -12.71 -14.75
C ALA A 3 25.73 -12.18 -13.56
N LEU A 4 25.36 -11.01 -13.04
CA LEU A 4 25.86 -10.49 -11.77
C LEU A 4 25.29 -11.31 -10.61
N VAL A 5 23.99 -11.61 -10.65
CA VAL A 5 23.31 -12.49 -9.71
C VAL A 5 22.53 -13.53 -10.50
N SER A 6 22.68 -14.80 -10.14
CA SER A 6 21.83 -15.89 -10.64
C SER A 6 21.34 -16.72 -9.48
N MET A 7 20.02 -16.82 -9.36
CA MET A 7 19.31 -17.67 -8.42
C MET A 7 18.57 -18.72 -9.25
N SER A 8 18.87 -19.99 -9.03
CA SER A 8 18.32 -21.10 -9.80
C SER A 8 17.64 -22.12 -8.91
N GLY A 9 16.38 -22.46 -9.19
CA GLY A 9 15.64 -23.51 -8.49
C GLY A 9 15.48 -23.27 -6.98
N ILE A 10 15.32 -22.02 -6.57
CA ILE A 10 15.24 -21.64 -5.16
C ILE A 10 13.98 -22.18 -4.52
N GLU A 11 14.15 -22.79 -3.35
CA GLU A 11 13.06 -23.31 -2.53
C GLU A 11 13.09 -22.66 -1.15
N LYS A 12 11.92 -22.31 -0.64
CA LYS A 12 11.74 -21.83 0.73
C LYS A 12 10.34 -22.11 1.23
N SER A 13 10.24 -22.69 2.41
CA SER A 13 8.99 -22.95 3.12
C SER A 13 8.99 -22.36 4.52
N PHE A 14 7.82 -21.98 5.01
CA PHE A 14 7.60 -21.54 6.40
C PHE A 14 6.52 -22.42 7.02
N ALA A 15 6.82 -23.05 8.15
CA ALA A 15 5.89 -23.95 8.85
C ALA A 15 5.21 -25.00 7.93
N GLY A 16 5.96 -25.52 6.94
CA GLY A 16 5.46 -26.49 5.97
C GLY A 16 4.70 -25.91 4.77
N VAL A 17 4.44 -24.60 4.73
CA VAL A 17 3.81 -23.93 3.58
C VAL A 17 4.91 -23.39 2.64
N PRO A 18 4.93 -23.79 1.36
CA PRO A 18 5.93 -23.31 0.41
C PRO A 18 5.69 -21.83 0.06
N ALA A 19 6.72 -21.00 0.23
CA ALA A 19 6.76 -19.60 -0.17
C ALA A 19 7.55 -19.37 -1.47
N LEU A 20 8.54 -20.23 -1.75
CA LEU A 20 9.24 -20.34 -3.03
C LEU A 20 9.33 -21.82 -3.44
N SER A 21 9.04 -22.10 -4.70
CA SER A 21 9.01 -23.44 -5.29
C SER A 21 9.74 -23.43 -6.62
N GLN A 22 11.02 -23.79 -6.64
CA GLN A 22 11.84 -23.81 -7.87
C GLN A 22 11.89 -22.44 -8.58
N ALA A 23 11.91 -21.36 -7.80
CA ALA A 23 11.93 -20.00 -8.34
C ALA A 23 13.33 -19.65 -8.87
N SER A 24 13.39 -18.83 -9.92
CA SER A 24 14.65 -18.41 -10.53
C SER A 24 14.66 -16.91 -10.84
N LEU A 25 15.81 -16.26 -10.64
CA LEU A 25 16.01 -14.83 -10.89
C LEU A 25 17.43 -14.64 -11.43
N GLU A 26 17.56 -13.89 -12.52
CA GLU A 26 18.86 -13.58 -13.10
C GLU A 26 18.95 -12.07 -13.33
N ILE A 27 20.02 -11.46 -12.82
CA ILE A 27 20.31 -10.04 -12.96
C ILE A 27 21.68 -9.88 -13.62
N THR A 28 21.76 -9.12 -14.70
CA THR A 28 23.00 -8.82 -15.42
C THR A 28 23.67 -7.53 -14.91
N PRO A 29 25.00 -7.37 -15.09
CA PRO A 29 25.70 -6.16 -14.65
C PRO A 29 25.19 -4.89 -15.34
N GLY A 30 24.90 -3.84 -14.56
CA GLY A 30 24.47 -2.53 -15.05
C GLY A 30 23.05 -2.49 -15.64
N GLU A 31 22.21 -3.49 -15.38
CA GLU A 31 20.80 -3.48 -15.79
C GLU A 31 19.88 -3.02 -14.66
N VAL A 32 18.74 -2.42 -15.03
CA VAL A 32 17.61 -2.20 -14.13
C VAL A 32 16.61 -3.33 -14.39
N HIS A 33 16.51 -4.26 -13.45
CA HIS A 33 15.66 -5.44 -13.56
C HIS A 33 14.44 -5.30 -12.66
N ALA A 34 13.24 -5.40 -13.24
CA ALA A 34 11.99 -5.38 -12.51
C ALA A 34 11.66 -6.76 -11.95
N LEU A 35 11.21 -6.83 -10.70
CA LEU A 35 10.60 -8.03 -10.13
C LEU A 35 9.14 -7.75 -9.80
N ILE A 36 8.24 -8.37 -10.55
CA ILE A 36 6.80 -8.15 -10.44
C ILE A 36 6.07 -9.43 -10.09
N GLY A 37 4.81 -9.30 -9.69
CA GLY A 37 4.00 -10.42 -9.23
C GLY A 37 2.96 -9.95 -8.24
N GLN A 38 1.93 -10.77 -8.02
CA GLN A 38 0.91 -10.49 -7.01
C GLN A 38 1.50 -10.40 -5.60
N ASN A 39 0.74 -9.82 -4.68
CA ASN A 39 1.05 -9.93 -3.26
C ASN A 39 1.01 -11.42 -2.85
N GLY A 40 2.02 -11.86 -2.10
CA GLY A 40 2.20 -13.29 -1.81
C GLY A 40 2.83 -14.13 -2.92
N ALA A 41 3.18 -13.56 -4.09
CA ALA A 41 3.86 -14.30 -5.17
C ALA A 41 5.28 -14.77 -4.83
N GLY A 42 5.83 -14.37 -3.67
CA GLY A 42 7.17 -14.75 -3.21
C GLY A 42 8.26 -13.72 -3.47
N LYS A 43 7.96 -12.51 -3.98
CA LYS A 43 8.94 -11.45 -4.28
C LYS A 43 9.81 -11.09 -3.07
N SER A 44 9.19 -10.68 -1.96
CA SER A 44 9.93 -10.34 -0.73
C SER A 44 10.65 -11.54 -0.13
N THR A 45 10.12 -12.76 -0.29
CA THR A 45 10.82 -13.98 0.11
C THR A 45 12.07 -14.21 -0.74
N MET A 46 12.01 -14.00 -2.05
CA MET A 46 13.15 -14.07 -2.96
C MET A 46 14.23 -13.06 -2.56
N ILE A 47 13.86 -11.81 -2.28
CA ILE A 47 14.77 -10.76 -1.81
C ILE A 47 15.41 -11.15 -0.46
N LYS A 48 14.61 -11.62 0.50
CA LYS A 48 15.08 -12.03 1.82
C LYS A 48 16.00 -13.25 1.77
N VAL A 49 15.81 -14.15 0.79
CA VAL A 49 16.75 -15.23 0.52
C VAL A 49 18.05 -14.70 -0.09
N LEU A 50 17.96 -13.83 -1.11
CA LEU A 50 19.14 -13.23 -1.74
C LEU A 50 20.01 -12.42 -0.76
N THR A 51 19.36 -11.78 0.20
CA THR A 51 20.01 -10.95 1.23
C THR A 51 20.39 -11.72 2.49
N GLY A 52 20.17 -13.04 2.55
CA GLY A 52 20.52 -13.86 3.72
C GLY A 52 19.69 -13.59 4.97
N VAL A 53 18.58 -12.84 4.88
CA VAL A 53 17.60 -12.72 5.97
C VAL A 53 16.92 -14.07 6.22
N TYR A 54 16.62 -14.80 5.15
CA TYR A 54 16.10 -16.16 5.21
C TYR A 54 17.06 -17.13 4.57
N ARG A 55 17.36 -18.22 5.28
CA ARG A 55 18.09 -19.35 4.71
C ARG A 55 17.17 -20.12 3.77
N ARG A 56 17.57 -20.25 2.51
CA ARG A 56 16.91 -21.12 1.51
C ARG A 56 16.93 -22.58 1.92
N ASP A 57 15.93 -23.33 1.48
CA ASP A 57 15.81 -24.77 1.72
C ASP A 57 16.40 -25.59 0.55
N GLY A 58 16.49 -24.99 -0.64
CA GLY A 58 17.03 -25.60 -1.86
C GLY A 58 17.50 -24.58 -2.91
N GLY A 59 18.02 -25.07 -4.04
CA GLY A 59 18.49 -24.27 -5.18
C GLY A 59 19.95 -23.83 -5.13
N ASP A 60 20.35 -22.90 -6.00
CA ASP A 60 21.71 -22.35 -6.08
C ASP A 60 21.69 -20.84 -6.25
N VAL A 61 22.65 -20.16 -5.61
CA VAL A 61 22.86 -18.72 -5.73
C VAL A 61 24.30 -18.48 -6.16
N VAL A 62 24.47 -17.71 -7.23
CA VAL A 62 25.77 -17.28 -7.76
C VAL A 62 25.79 -15.76 -7.78
N VAL A 63 26.85 -15.16 -7.20
CA VAL A 63 27.05 -13.70 -7.17
C VAL A 63 28.43 -13.40 -7.75
N SER A 64 28.50 -12.50 -8.74
CA SER A 64 29.72 -12.16 -9.47
C SER A 64 30.50 -13.40 -9.97
N GLY A 65 29.79 -14.43 -10.43
CA GLY A 65 30.39 -15.68 -10.92
C GLY A 65 30.89 -16.65 -9.84
N THR A 66 30.72 -16.35 -8.56
CA THR A 66 31.12 -17.22 -7.45
C THR A 66 29.87 -17.82 -6.79
N GLN A 67 29.86 -19.14 -6.57
CA GLN A 67 28.79 -19.78 -5.81
C GLN A 67 28.77 -19.20 -4.39
N SER A 68 27.62 -18.68 -3.99
CA SER A 68 27.47 -17.94 -2.75
C SER A 68 26.45 -18.62 -1.84
N ASN A 69 26.79 -18.72 -0.56
CA ASN A 69 25.89 -19.21 0.49
C ASN A 69 25.66 -18.10 1.50
N ILE A 70 25.12 -16.98 1.01
CA ILE A 70 24.79 -15.81 1.82
C ILE A 70 23.83 -16.24 2.93
N ALA A 71 24.30 -16.21 4.17
CA ALA A 71 23.57 -16.64 5.35
C ALA A 71 23.17 -15.45 6.24
N THR A 72 23.70 -14.25 5.98
CA THR A 72 23.37 -13.04 6.73
C THR A 72 23.29 -11.79 5.84
N PRO A 73 22.54 -10.75 6.24
CA PRO A 73 22.53 -9.46 5.55
C PRO A 73 23.90 -8.81 5.41
N ARG A 74 24.78 -9.01 6.39
CA ARG A 74 26.15 -8.50 6.35
C ARG A 74 26.97 -9.17 5.24
N GLU A 75 26.87 -10.48 5.09
CA GLU A 75 27.53 -11.21 3.99
C GLU A 75 27.00 -10.78 2.62
N ALA A 76 25.71 -10.45 2.52
CA ALA A 76 25.12 -9.91 1.29
C ALA A 76 25.75 -8.56 0.93
N GLN A 77 25.88 -7.67 1.92
CA GLN A 77 26.51 -6.36 1.76
C GLN A 77 27.99 -6.49 1.38
N GLU A 78 28.75 -7.35 2.07
CA GLU A 78 30.15 -7.64 1.75
C GLU A 78 30.32 -8.26 0.34
N SER A 79 29.28 -8.92 -0.17
CA SER A 79 29.22 -9.44 -1.55
C SER A 79 28.79 -8.38 -2.58
N GLY A 80 28.54 -7.14 -2.15
CA GLY A 80 28.12 -6.02 -3.00
C GLY A 80 26.62 -5.94 -3.26
N ILE A 81 25.78 -6.53 -2.41
CA ILE A 81 24.31 -6.45 -2.50
C ILE A 81 23.79 -5.53 -1.39
N ALA A 82 23.22 -4.39 -1.77
CA ALA A 82 22.54 -3.49 -0.86
C ALA A 82 21.02 -3.58 -1.05
N THR A 83 20.25 -3.35 0.01
CA THR A 83 18.78 -3.46 -0.02
C THR A 83 18.14 -2.29 0.70
N ILE A 84 17.12 -1.75 0.04
CA ILE A 84 16.26 -0.68 0.53
C ILE A 84 14.87 -1.30 0.59
N TYR A 85 14.43 -1.58 1.82
CA TYR A 85 13.12 -2.16 2.07
C TYR A 85 12.04 -1.08 2.01
N GLN A 86 10.79 -1.52 1.80
CA GLN A 86 9.60 -0.68 1.73
C GLN A 86 9.43 0.25 2.95
N GLU A 87 9.76 -0.24 4.15
CA GLU A 87 9.83 0.62 5.35
C GLU A 87 11.26 1.14 5.53
N LEU A 88 11.40 2.46 5.64
CA LEU A 88 12.67 3.14 5.82
C LEU A 88 13.34 2.75 7.14
N ASN A 89 14.35 1.89 7.07
CA ASN A 89 15.24 1.58 8.20
C ASN A 89 16.26 2.72 8.40
N LEU A 90 15.75 3.90 8.73
CA LEU A 90 16.50 5.10 9.07
C LEU A 90 16.17 5.50 10.52
N VAL A 91 17.02 6.32 11.13
CA VAL A 91 16.84 6.83 12.48
C VAL A 91 16.51 8.32 12.38
N PRO A 92 15.23 8.73 12.42
CA PRO A 92 14.81 10.10 12.11
C PRO A 92 15.41 11.15 13.05
N LEU A 93 15.64 10.78 14.31
CA LEU A 93 16.21 11.67 15.32
C LEU A 93 17.74 11.83 15.22
N ARG A 94 18.38 11.12 14.30
CA ARG A 94 19.83 11.17 14.05
C ARG A 94 20.11 11.96 12.79
N SER A 95 21.32 12.51 12.70
CA SER A 95 21.66 13.34 11.55
C SER A 95 21.61 12.56 10.24
N VAL A 96 21.48 13.27 9.12
CA VAL A 96 21.62 12.67 7.79
C VAL A 96 22.97 11.94 7.68
N THR A 97 24.06 12.56 8.16
CA THR A 97 25.39 11.92 8.16
C THR A 97 25.41 10.65 8.99
N GLU A 98 24.85 10.65 10.20
CA GLU A 98 24.78 9.45 11.05
C GLU A 98 24.04 8.32 10.35
N ASN A 99 22.94 8.62 9.66
CA ASN A 99 22.19 7.63 8.89
C ASN A 99 22.99 7.07 7.71
N VAL A 100 23.73 7.92 7.00
CA VAL A 100 24.51 7.51 5.83
C VAL A 100 25.71 6.66 6.23
N ILE A 101 26.55 7.10 7.16
CA ILE A 101 27.82 6.42 7.50
C ILE A 101 27.68 5.17 8.39
N MET A 102 26.46 4.85 8.80
CA MET A 102 26.16 3.74 9.71
C MET A 102 26.62 2.41 9.10
N GLY A 103 27.51 1.70 9.81
CA GLY A 103 28.10 0.44 9.37
C GLY A 103 29.47 0.57 8.67
N TYR A 104 29.92 1.79 8.36
CA TYR A 104 31.24 2.04 7.79
C TYR A 104 31.84 3.36 8.31
N GLU A 105 31.79 3.53 9.64
CA GLU A 105 32.09 4.82 10.22
C GLU A 105 33.57 5.21 10.02
N PRO A 106 33.87 6.39 9.45
CA PRO A 106 35.24 6.85 9.29
C PRO A 106 35.87 7.06 10.67
N LYS A 107 37.07 6.48 10.86
CA LYS A 107 37.79 6.55 12.13
C LYS A 107 39.06 7.39 12.01
N ARG A 108 39.21 8.33 12.94
CA ARG A 108 40.45 9.06 13.19
C ARG A 108 41.35 8.23 14.12
N LEU A 109 42.59 8.00 13.69
CA LEU A 109 43.58 7.17 14.41
C LEU A 109 43.07 5.74 14.74
N GLY A 110 42.09 5.24 13.98
CA GLY A 110 41.49 3.91 14.18
C GLY A 110 40.59 3.77 15.41
N LEU A 111 40.43 4.81 16.23
CA LEU A 111 39.75 4.73 17.54
C LEU A 111 38.53 5.65 17.67
N PHE A 112 38.59 6.87 17.12
CA PHE A 112 37.53 7.87 17.30
C PHE A 112 36.78 8.11 16.00
N LEU A 113 35.48 8.41 16.07
CA LEU A 113 34.70 8.81 14.89
C LEU A 113 35.23 10.12 14.30
N ASP A 114 35.45 10.15 12.99
CA ASP A 114 35.82 11.35 12.25
C ASP A 114 34.59 11.98 11.61
N TRP A 115 33.90 12.83 12.37
CA TRP A 115 32.70 13.54 11.91
C TRP A 115 32.96 14.48 10.73
N ARG A 116 34.16 15.07 10.63
CA ARG A 116 34.47 15.98 9.52
C ARG A 116 34.53 15.21 8.21
N GLU A 117 35.19 14.06 8.24
CA GLU A 117 35.24 13.15 7.10
C GLU A 117 33.87 12.54 6.79
N GLY A 118 33.10 12.15 7.81
CA GLY A 118 31.73 11.67 7.65
C GLY A 118 30.84 12.70 6.92
N ASN A 119 30.80 13.94 7.42
CA ASN A 119 30.02 15.02 6.80
C ASN A 119 30.47 15.32 5.36
N ARG A 120 31.79 15.26 5.10
CA ARG A 120 32.35 15.46 3.74
C ARG A 120 31.85 14.38 2.79
N ARG A 121 31.97 13.10 3.17
CA ARG A 121 31.51 11.96 2.36
C ARG A 121 30.01 12.00 2.11
N THR A 122 29.21 12.28 3.14
CA THR A 122 27.76 12.39 3.00
C THR A 122 27.38 13.47 1.99
N ARG A 123 27.97 14.68 2.08
CA ARG A 123 27.73 15.74 1.09
C ARG A 123 28.12 15.34 -0.32
N GLU A 124 29.28 14.70 -0.48
CA GLU A 124 29.75 14.24 -1.80
C GLU A 124 28.83 13.19 -2.42
N VAL A 125 28.24 12.31 -1.61
CA VAL A 125 27.31 11.29 -2.09
C VAL A 125 25.96 11.92 -2.43
N LEU A 126 25.41 12.77 -1.56
CA LEU A 126 24.13 13.43 -1.80
C LEU A 126 24.17 14.39 -3.00
N ALA A 127 25.29 15.10 -3.20
CA ALA A 127 25.48 15.98 -4.35
C ALA A 127 25.42 15.24 -5.70
N ARG A 128 25.79 13.95 -5.75
CA ARG A 128 25.65 13.12 -6.97
C ARG A 128 24.20 12.92 -7.38
N PHE A 129 23.28 13.00 -6.42
CA PHE A 129 21.84 12.89 -6.63
C PHE A 129 21.15 14.26 -6.69
N GLY A 130 21.93 15.36 -6.76
CA GLY A 130 21.40 16.72 -6.82
C GLY A 130 20.80 17.23 -5.51
N ILE A 131 21.14 16.60 -4.39
CA ILE A 131 20.58 16.92 -3.07
C ILE A 131 21.55 17.83 -2.32
N ASP A 132 21.08 19.03 -1.98
CA ASP A 132 21.81 20.01 -1.18
C ASP A 132 21.03 20.30 0.12
N ILE A 133 21.42 19.63 1.20
CA ILE A 133 20.81 19.74 2.53
C ILE A 133 21.89 19.81 3.60
N ASP A 134 21.54 20.34 4.78
CA ASP A 134 22.42 20.25 5.93
C ASP A 134 22.49 18.82 6.46
N VAL A 135 23.61 18.16 6.18
CA VAL A 135 23.83 16.76 6.57
C VAL A 135 23.97 16.55 8.08
N THR A 136 24.11 17.63 8.86
CA THR A 136 24.23 17.59 10.31
C THR A 136 22.90 17.67 11.04
N GLU A 137 21.83 18.03 10.35
CA GLU A 137 20.48 18.08 10.91
C GLU A 137 19.83 16.69 11.05
N PRO A 138 18.92 16.51 12.03
CA PRO A 138 18.10 15.31 12.15
C PRO A 138 17.35 14.99 10.86
N LEU A 139 17.46 13.74 10.41
CA LEU A 139 16.86 13.29 9.15
C LEU A 139 15.34 13.48 9.12
N GLY A 140 14.67 13.37 10.26
CA GLY A 140 13.22 13.53 10.40
C GLY A 140 12.70 14.94 10.11
N ASN A 141 13.59 15.94 9.99
CA ASN A 141 13.21 17.29 9.57
C ASN A 141 12.96 17.40 8.06
N PHE A 142 13.36 16.40 7.27
CA PHE A 142 13.26 16.42 5.81
C PHE A 142 12.08 15.59 5.30
N SER A 143 11.64 15.87 4.06
CA SER A 143 10.55 15.13 3.41
C SER A 143 10.88 13.65 3.24
N THR A 144 9.84 12.82 3.11
CA THR A 144 9.95 11.38 2.87
C THR A 144 10.81 11.07 1.65
N ALA A 145 10.71 11.84 0.56
CA ALA A 145 11.59 11.71 -0.59
C ALA A 145 13.07 11.91 -0.25
N ILE A 146 13.42 12.94 0.52
CA ILE A 146 14.80 13.16 0.96
C ILE A 146 15.27 11.99 1.82
N GLN A 147 14.42 11.48 2.71
CA GLN A 147 14.76 10.31 3.52
C GLN A 147 15.01 9.07 2.64
N GLN A 148 14.19 8.84 1.62
CA GLN A 148 14.37 7.77 0.64
C GLN A 148 15.70 7.90 -0.11
N LEU A 149 16.02 9.11 -0.57
CA LEU A 149 17.28 9.38 -1.27
C LEU A 149 18.49 9.20 -0.34
N VAL A 150 18.37 9.53 0.94
CA VAL A 150 19.38 9.27 1.96
C VAL A 150 19.58 7.76 2.15
N ALA A 151 18.52 6.95 2.14
CA ALA A 151 18.65 5.49 2.17
C ALA A 151 19.38 4.94 0.92
N ILE A 152 19.12 5.52 -0.25
CA ILE A 152 19.82 5.16 -1.49
C ILE A 152 21.29 5.57 -1.41
N ALA A 153 21.58 6.79 -0.97
CA ALA A 153 22.94 7.29 -0.76
C ALA A 153 23.76 6.40 0.18
N ARG A 154 23.13 5.92 1.28
CA ARG A 154 23.74 4.93 2.17
C ARG A 154 24.09 3.63 1.43
N ALA A 155 23.16 3.09 0.64
CA ALA A 155 23.38 1.86 -0.11
C ALA A 155 24.55 1.98 -1.11
N VAL A 156 24.67 3.12 -1.77
CA VAL A 156 25.73 3.40 -2.76
C VAL A 156 27.09 3.60 -2.12
N SER A 157 27.13 4.18 -0.94
CA SER A 157 28.38 4.41 -0.21
C SER A 157 29.09 3.14 0.23
N LEU A 158 28.42 1.98 0.14
CA LEU A 158 28.94 0.66 0.48
C LEU A 158 29.54 -0.09 -0.72
N ASP A 159 29.88 0.61 -1.83
CA ASP A 159 30.40 0.02 -3.07
C ASP A 159 29.52 -1.12 -3.62
N ALA A 160 28.19 -0.94 -3.52
CA ALA A 160 27.23 -1.93 -3.97
C ALA A 160 27.29 -2.13 -5.51
N LYS A 161 27.32 -3.40 -5.93
CA LYS A 161 27.18 -3.82 -7.34
C LYS A 161 25.71 -4.03 -7.73
N LEU A 162 24.88 -4.42 -6.76
CA LEU A 162 23.44 -4.57 -6.88
C LEU A 162 22.74 -3.78 -5.78
N VAL A 163 21.82 -2.90 -6.16
CA VAL A 163 20.90 -2.24 -5.23
C VAL A 163 19.50 -2.79 -5.44
N ILE A 164 18.91 -3.34 -4.38
CA ILE A 164 17.52 -3.81 -4.37
C ILE A 164 16.64 -2.71 -3.80
N MET A 165 15.61 -2.31 -4.55
CA MET A 165 14.61 -1.32 -4.14
C MET A 165 13.24 -1.98 -4.06
N ASP A 166 12.73 -2.15 -2.84
CA ASP A 166 11.44 -2.80 -2.57
C ASP A 166 10.32 -1.76 -2.42
N GLU A 167 9.47 -1.59 -3.44
CA GLU A 167 8.38 -0.62 -3.53
C GLU A 167 8.77 0.84 -3.18
N PRO A 168 9.82 1.40 -3.83
CA PRO A 168 10.45 2.64 -3.41
C PRO A 168 9.60 3.90 -3.64
N THR A 169 8.50 3.81 -4.38
CA THR A 169 7.61 4.93 -4.77
C THR A 169 6.28 4.95 -4.03
N SER A 170 5.99 3.94 -3.20
CA SER A 170 4.68 3.75 -2.55
C SER A 170 4.21 4.90 -1.63
N SER A 171 5.11 5.82 -1.27
CA SER A 171 4.83 6.98 -0.41
C SER A 171 5.28 8.31 -1.03
N LEU A 172 5.57 8.33 -2.33
CA LEU A 172 6.11 9.48 -3.05
C LEU A 172 5.07 10.07 -4.01
N ASP A 173 5.11 11.39 -4.21
CA ASP A 173 4.34 12.05 -5.26
C ASP A 173 5.02 11.94 -6.64
N ALA A 174 4.34 12.36 -7.71
CA ALA A 174 4.85 12.25 -9.08
C ALA A 174 6.18 13.00 -9.31
N SER A 175 6.38 14.14 -8.64
CA SER A 175 7.62 14.91 -8.75
C SER A 175 8.79 14.22 -8.02
N GLU A 176 8.50 13.62 -6.88
CA GLU A 176 9.45 12.84 -6.08
C GLU A 176 9.83 11.52 -6.76
N VAL A 177 8.88 10.87 -7.44
CA VAL A 177 9.13 9.68 -8.29
C VAL A 177 10.13 9.99 -9.40
N GLU A 178 10.03 11.15 -10.06
CA GLU A 178 10.97 11.54 -11.11
C GLU A 178 12.39 11.75 -10.57
N VAL A 179 12.53 12.28 -9.34
CA VAL A 179 13.84 12.39 -8.67
C VAL A 179 14.43 11.00 -8.45
N LEU A 180 13.63 10.06 -7.94
CA LEU A 180 14.05 8.67 -7.76
C LEU A 180 14.48 8.03 -9.10
N PHE A 181 13.73 8.27 -10.18
CA PHE A 181 14.10 7.77 -11.51
C PHE A 181 15.41 8.35 -12.01
N GLY A 182 15.66 9.63 -11.74
CA GLY A 182 16.97 10.25 -11.97
C GLY A 182 18.10 9.49 -11.27
N VAL A 183 17.89 9.10 -10.02
CA VAL A 183 18.86 8.31 -9.25
C VAL A 183 19.08 6.91 -9.84
N VAL A 184 18.01 6.19 -10.18
CA VAL A 184 18.11 4.86 -10.80
C VAL A 184 18.90 4.92 -12.12
N ARG A 185 18.66 5.94 -12.95
CA ARG A 185 19.40 6.17 -14.20
C ARG A 185 20.90 6.45 -13.95
N GLU A 186 21.22 7.22 -12.91
CA GLU A 186 22.61 7.52 -12.55
C GLU A 186 23.34 6.29 -12.00
N LEU A 187 22.69 5.46 -11.16
CA LEU A 187 23.25 4.18 -10.71
C LEU A 187 23.60 3.26 -11.87
N LYS A 188 22.67 3.13 -12.82
CA LYS A 188 22.86 2.36 -14.04
C LYS A 188 24.07 2.86 -14.84
N LYS A 189 24.20 4.19 -15.00
CA LYS A 189 25.32 4.82 -15.72
C LYS A 189 26.68 4.54 -15.05
N GLN A 190 26.70 4.38 -13.73
CA GLN A 190 27.87 3.99 -12.95
C GLN A 190 28.16 2.49 -12.99
N GLY A 191 27.33 1.70 -13.69
CA GLY A 191 27.49 0.24 -13.82
C GLY A 191 26.92 -0.55 -12.65
N VAL A 192 26.16 0.09 -11.75
CA VAL A 192 25.44 -0.57 -10.65
C VAL A 192 24.14 -1.15 -11.19
N SER A 193 23.89 -2.43 -10.95
CA SER A 193 22.60 -3.05 -11.27
C SER A 193 21.55 -2.67 -10.23
N VAL A 194 20.29 -2.58 -10.65
CA VAL A 194 19.16 -2.30 -9.77
C VAL A 194 18.12 -3.40 -9.90
N LEU A 195 17.73 -4.01 -8.78
CA LEU A 195 16.52 -4.85 -8.71
C LEU A 195 15.37 -3.97 -8.22
N TYR A 196 14.47 -3.60 -9.12
CA TYR A 196 13.35 -2.71 -8.83
C TYR A 196 12.06 -3.52 -8.64
N VAL A 197 11.49 -3.49 -7.43
CA VAL A 197 10.27 -4.23 -7.11
C VAL A 197 9.14 -3.21 -7.00
N SER A 198 8.13 -3.35 -7.85
CA SER A 198 6.99 -2.44 -7.88
C SER A 198 5.79 -3.13 -8.51
N HIS A 199 4.60 -2.65 -8.16
CA HIS A 199 3.34 -3.03 -8.79
C HIS A 199 2.82 -1.95 -9.75
N PHE A 200 3.44 -0.76 -9.76
CA PHE A 200 3.11 0.33 -10.66
C PHE A 200 3.76 0.12 -12.03
N LEU A 201 3.02 -0.51 -12.96
CA LEU A 201 3.59 -0.94 -14.24
C LEU A 201 4.14 0.22 -15.09
N ASP A 202 3.57 1.42 -15.00
CA ASP A 202 4.07 2.60 -15.71
C ASP A 202 5.53 2.93 -15.40
N GLU A 203 5.93 2.78 -14.14
CA GLU A 203 7.30 3.01 -13.71
C GLU A 203 8.28 2.10 -14.46
N LEU A 204 7.90 0.83 -14.61
CA LEU A 204 8.76 -0.19 -15.21
C LEU A 204 9.06 0.13 -16.67
N PHE A 205 8.08 0.61 -17.42
CA PHE A 205 8.27 1.02 -18.82
C PHE A 205 9.20 2.22 -18.95
N GLN A 206 9.33 3.04 -17.91
CA GLN A 206 10.17 4.23 -17.93
C GLN A 206 11.62 3.96 -17.53
N ILE A 207 11.88 3.03 -16.59
CA ILE A 207 13.21 2.85 -16.00
C ILE A 207 13.82 1.45 -16.15
N CYS A 208 13.03 0.41 -16.40
CA CYS A 208 13.50 -0.98 -16.37
C CYS A 208 13.89 -1.53 -17.76
N ASP A 209 14.93 -2.36 -17.81
CA ASP A 209 15.39 -3.05 -19.01
C ASP A 209 14.68 -4.39 -19.20
N ARG A 210 14.55 -5.14 -18.12
CA ARG A 210 13.97 -6.48 -18.07
C ARG A 210 13.00 -6.59 -16.92
N VAL A 211 12.10 -7.55 -17.02
CA VAL A 211 11.11 -7.85 -16.00
C VAL A 211 11.03 -9.35 -15.79
N THR A 212 11.02 -9.77 -14.53
CA THR A 212 10.67 -11.13 -14.11
C THR A 212 9.34 -11.11 -13.40
N THR A 213 8.40 -11.93 -13.88
CA THR A 213 7.09 -12.11 -13.23
C THR A 213 7.11 -13.33 -12.34
N MET A 214 6.73 -13.16 -11.08
CA MET A 214 6.54 -14.23 -10.11
C MET A 214 5.06 -14.48 -9.82
N ARG A 215 4.71 -15.74 -9.60
CA ARG A 215 3.38 -16.17 -9.14
C ARG A 215 3.49 -17.46 -8.33
N ASP A 216 2.74 -17.54 -7.23
CA ASP A 216 2.68 -18.74 -6.37
C ASP A 216 4.07 -19.27 -5.95
N GLY A 217 5.03 -18.37 -5.69
CA GLY A 217 6.40 -18.72 -5.32
C GLY A 217 7.24 -19.26 -6.47
N ARG A 218 6.82 -19.09 -7.73
CA ARG A 218 7.51 -19.55 -8.94
C ARG A 218 7.81 -18.39 -9.89
N THR A 219 8.80 -18.58 -10.74
CA THR A 219 9.08 -17.67 -11.85
C THR A 219 8.24 -18.08 -13.05
N VAL A 220 7.36 -17.18 -13.50
CA VAL A 220 6.45 -17.41 -14.64
C VAL A 220 7.14 -17.05 -15.95
N SER A 221 7.76 -15.88 -16.00
CA SER A 221 8.40 -15.37 -17.21
C SER A 221 9.54 -14.41 -16.88
N THR A 222 10.45 -14.22 -17.84
CA THR A 222 11.43 -13.13 -17.81
C THR A 222 11.56 -12.58 -19.22
N ARG A 223 11.33 -11.27 -19.40
CA ARG A 223 11.24 -10.61 -20.70
C ARG A 223 11.99 -9.29 -20.67
N LYS A 224 12.35 -8.75 -21.84
CA LYS A 224 12.70 -7.34 -21.94
C LYS A 224 11.44 -6.50 -21.85
N VAL A 225 11.52 -5.36 -21.17
CA VAL A 225 10.35 -4.48 -20.97
C VAL A 225 9.84 -3.96 -22.32
N GLN A 226 10.72 -3.71 -23.29
CA GLN A 226 10.32 -3.24 -24.63
C GLN A 226 9.64 -4.32 -25.48
N GLU A 227 9.75 -5.59 -25.10
CA GLU A 227 9.20 -6.75 -25.83
C GLU A 227 7.89 -7.24 -25.20
N THR A 228 7.28 -6.47 -24.30
CA THR A 228 6.05 -6.86 -23.62
C THR A 228 5.10 -5.67 -23.40
N THR A 229 3.84 -5.96 -23.06
CA THR A 229 2.78 -4.97 -22.82
C THR A 229 2.30 -5.04 -21.37
N LYS A 230 1.67 -3.97 -20.86
CA LYS A 230 1.03 -3.97 -19.53
C LYS A 230 0.07 -5.15 -19.37
N LEU A 231 -0.77 -5.40 -20.38
CA LEU A 231 -1.77 -6.47 -20.36
C LEU A 231 -1.12 -7.85 -20.28
N GLU A 232 0.02 -8.07 -20.96
CA GLU A 232 0.82 -9.30 -20.82
C GLU A 232 1.41 -9.48 -19.43
N MET A 233 1.97 -8.42 -18.85
CA MET A 233 2.51 -8.47 -17.49
C MET A 233 1.40 -8.83 -16.49
N ILE A 234 0.23 -8.20 -16.62
CA ILE A 234 -0.96 -8.50 -15.80
C ILE A 234 -1.42 -9.95 -16.01
N ALA A 235 -1.47 -10.42 -17.25
CA ALA A 235 -1.84 -11.81 -17.56
C ALA A 235 -0.88 -12.81 -16.92
N ASP A 236 0.43 -12.58 -16.99
CA ASP A 236 1.44 -13.41 -16.35
C ASP A 236 1.28 -13.42 -14.81
N MET A 237 0.96 -12.27 -14.20
CA MET A 237 0.69 -12.17 -12.76
C MET A 237 -0.58 -12.91 -12.33
N LEU A 238 -1.65 -12.79 -13.11
CA LEU A 238 -2.98 -13.35 -12.81
C LEU A 238 -3.12 -14.82 -13.22
N GLY A 239 -2.29 -15.29 -14.14
CA GLY A 239 -2.43 -16.63 -14.72
C GLY A 239 -3.65 -16.82 -15.61
N ARG A 240 -4.14 -15.73 -16.23
CA ARG A 240 -5.32 -15.73 -17.12
C ARG A 240 -4.92 -15.43 -18.56
N ASN A 241 -5.77 -15.77 -19.52
CA ASN A 241 -5.52 -15.41 -20.91
C ASN A 241 -5.77 -13.89 -21.14
N LYS A 242 -5.01 -13.28 -22.05
CA LYS A 242 -5.16 -11.87 -22.45
C LYS A 242 -6.58 -11.56 -22.91
N ASP A 243 -7.19 -12.49 -23.64
CA ASP A 243 -8.54 -12.35 -24.18
C ASP A 243 -9.61 -12.37 -23.07
N GLU A 244 -9.38 -13.10 -21.98
CA GLU A 244 -10.27 -13.12 -20.81
C GLU A 244 -10.16 -11.83 -19.99
N ILE A 245 -8.94 -11.28 -19.85
CA ILE A 245 -8.72 -10.00 -19.16
C ILE A 245 -9.29 -8.82 -19.97
N ALA A 246 -9.13 -8.85 -21.30
CA ALA A 246 -9.69 -7.84 -22.19
C ALA A 246 -11.23 -7.92 -22.29
N ALA A 247 -11.81 -9.12 -22.19
CA ALA A 247 -13.26 -9.31 -22.13
C ALA A 247 -13.85 -8.87 -20.78
N ASP A 248 -13.19 -9.20 -19.66
CA ASP A 248 -13.57 -8.71 -18.32
C ASP A 248 -13.53 -7.16 -18.25
N GLY A 249 -12.62 -6.51 -18.98
CA GLY A 249 -12.48 -5.05 -19.01
C GLY A 249 -13.52 -4.32 -19.88
N MET A 250 -14.34 -5.03 -20.64
CA MET A 250 -15.38 -4.42 -21.50
C MET A 250 -16.80 -4.98 -21.32
N THR A 251 -17.00 -6.00 -20.50
CA THR A 251 -18.36 -6.53 -20.25
C THR A 251 -18.55 -6.96 -18.80
N ASP A 252 -19.71 -6.55 -18.25
CA ASP A 252 -20.36 -6.98 -17.00
C ASP A 252 -20.17 -6.21 -15.67
N PHE A 253 -19.95 -4.89 -15.70
CA PHE A 253 -20.24 -4.03 -14.52
C PHE A 253 -21.06 -2.76 -14.82
N ALA A 254 -21.86 -2.75 -15.89
CA ALA A 254 -22.89 -1.74 -16.07
C ALA A 254 -24.11 -2.09 -15.20
N GLY A 255 -24.03 -1.77 -13.91
CA GLY A 255 -25.11 -1.95 -12.95
C GLY A 255 -26.42 -1.32 -13.45
N ALA A 256 -27.48 -2.13 -13.51
CA ALA A 256 -28.83 -1.66 -13.73
C ALA A 256 -29.18 -0.57 -12.71
N LYS A 257 -29.83 0.52 -13.15
CA LYS A 257 -30.32 1.61 -12.29
C LYS A 257 -31.14 1.06 -11.12
N ALA A 258 -30.53 0.89 -9.95
CA ALA A 258 -31.25 0.66 -8.70
C ALA A 258 -31.99 1.97 -8.35
N LYS A 259 -33.27 1.87 -7.95
CA LYS A 259 -33.99 3.01 -7.40
C LYS A 259 -33.32 3.40 -6.08
N LYS A 260 -32.84 4.65 -5.97
CA LYS A 260 -32.29 5.20 -4.73
C LYS A 260 -33.28 4.96 -3.58
N GLY A 261 -32.83 4.26 -2.54
CA GLY A 261 -33.61 4.06 -1.32
C GLY A 261 -33.57 5.29 -0.41
N ASP A 262 -34.05 5.13 0.82
CA ASP A 262 -34.05 6.19 1.82
C ASP A 262 -32.63 6.70 2.12
N VAL A 263 -32.53 7.95 2.58
CA VAL A 263 -31.26 8.54 3.01
C VAL A 263 -30.80 7.86 4.30
N LEU A 264 -29.59 7.31 4.26
CA LEU A 264 -28.92 6.71 5.42
C LEU A 264 -28.08 7.74 6.18
N LEU A 265 -27.35 8.56 5.44
CA LEU A 265 -26.44 9.56 6.00
C LEU A 265 -26.48 10.81 5.14
N ARG A 266 -26.64 11.96 5.78
CA ARG A 266 -26.48 13.27 5.15
C ARG A 266 -25.53 14.11 5.99
N ALA A 267 -24.44 14.54 5.39
CA ALA A 267 -23.48 15.47 5.95
C ALA A 267 -23.61 16.78 5.17
N GLU A 268 -23.84 17.88 5.88
CA GLU A 268 -23.93 19.22 5.30
C GLU A 268 -22.93 20.16 5.96
N ASN A 269 -22.02 20.70 5.16
CA ASN A 269 -21.01 21.66 5.56
C ASN A 269 -20.21 21.20 6.80
N VAL A 270 -19.91 19.90 6.90
CA VAL A 270 -19.20 19.31 8.04
C VAL A 270 -17.76 19.82 8.08
N THR A 271 -17.30 20.16 9.28
CA THR A 271 -15.94 20.66 9.52
C THR A 271 -15.34 20.06 10.79
N THR A 272 -14.06 19.71 10.79
CA THR A 272 -13.34 19.19 11.98
C THR A 272 -12.12 20.04 12.37
N GLY A 273 -11.81 21.10 11.60
CA GLY A 273 -10.66 21.97 11.81
C GLY A 273 -9.99 22.34 10.48
N PRO A 274 -8.66 22.56 10.44
CA PRO A 274 -7.99 23.01 9.21
C PRO A 274 -7.93 21.93 8.12
N ARG A 275 -8.13 20.65 8.45
CA ARG A 275 -8.02 19.53 7.50
C ARG A 275 -9.34 19.13 6.83
N LEU A 276 -10.48 19.51 7.39
CA LEU A 276 -11.80 19.36 6.78
C LEU A 276 -12.58 20.65 7.02
N THR A 277 -12.67 21.49 5.98
CA THR A 277 -13.21 22.85 6.07
C THR A 277 -14.59 22.99 5.43
N HIS A 278 -15.00 22.03 4.60
CA HIS A 278 -16.33 22.00 3.99
C HIS A 278 -16.63 20.62 3.39
N PHE A 279 -17.46 19.80 4.05
CA PHE A 279 -17.80 18.48 3.54
C PHE A 279 -19.30 18.26 3.43
N ASP A 280 -19.74 17.97 2.20
CA ASP A 280 -21.11 17.60 1.85
C ASP A 280 -21.16 16.19 1.27
N LEU A 281 -22.08 15.36 1.77
CA LEU A 281 -22.29 13.99 1.30
C LEU A 281 -23.72 13.52 1.62
N THR A 282 -24.39 12.84 0.69
CA THR A 282 -25.68 12.18 0.97
C THR A 282 -25.69 10.70 0.54
N LEU A 283 -25.54 9.77 1.47
CA LEU A 283 -25.57 8.34 1.19
C LEU A 283 -27.00 7.78 1.26
N HIS A 284 -27.43 7.08 0.23
CA HIS A 284 -28.71 6.36 0.18
C HIS A 284 -28.55 4.86 0.48
N ARG A 285 -29.65 4.20 0.86
CA ARG A 285 -29.73 2.74 0.89
C ARG A 285 -29.47 2.15 -0.50
N GLY A 286 -28.62 1.13 -0.56
CA GLY A 286 -28.26 0.46 -1.82
C GLY A 286 -27.36 1.30 -2.73
N GLU A 287 -26.63 2.26 -2.17
CA GLU A 287 -25.69 3.12 -2.91
C GLU A 287 -24.26 2.93 -2.41
N ILE A 288 -23.31 2.95 -3.34
CA ILE A 288 -21.88 3.11 -3.09
C ILE A 288 -21.47 4.52 -3.50
N VAL A 289 -20.96 5.30 -2.55
CA VAL A 289 -20.41 6.64 -2.81
C VAL A 289 -18.90 6.61 -2.64
N GLY A 290 -18.19 6.95 -3.71
CA GLY A 290 -16.75 7.10 -3.72
C GLY A 290 -16.31 8.44 -3.15
N LEU A 291 -15.25 8.49 -2.35
CA LEU A 291 -14.51 9.72 -2.04
C LEU A 291 -13.17 9.69 -2.80
N GLY A 292 -13.08 10.49 -3.86
CA GLY A 292 -11.87 10.62 -4.68
C GLY A 292 -11.11 11.89 -4.36
N GLY A 293 -9.79 11.89 -4.48
CA GLY A 293 -8.95 13.05 -4.14
C GLY A 293 -7.49 12.66 -4.01
N LEU A 294 -6.59 13.65 -4.15
CA LEU A 294 -5.16 13.45 -3.91
C LEU A 294 -4.89 13.14 -2.43
N LEU A 295 -3.68 12.64 -2.11
CA LEU A 295 -3.25 12.47 -0.73
C LEU A 295 -3.37 13.82 0.03
N GLY A 296 -3.91 13.79 1.24
CA GLY A 296 -4.14 15.01 2.03
C GLY A 296 -5.35 15.85 1.60
N SER A 297 -6.18 15.36 0.67
CA SER A 297 -7.40 16.06 0.24
C SER A 297 -8.53 16.11 1.30
N GLY A 298 -8.39 15.41 2.43
CA GLY A 298 -9.39 15.37 3.51
C GLY A 298 -10.30 14.15 3.50
N ARG A 299 -10.03 13.11 2.68
CA ARG A 299 -10.87 11.92 2.55
C ARG A 299 -10.96 11.12 3.87
N THR A 300 -9.82 10.80 4.44
CA THR A 300 -9.71 10.07 5.71
C THR A 300 -10.25 10.90 6.87
N GLU A 301 -10.01 12.22 6.87
CA GLU A 301 -10.59 13.13 7.85
C GLU A 301 -12.12 13.16 7.77
N ALA A 302 -12.71 13.15 6.57
CA ALA A 302 -14.15 13.02 6.40
C ALA A 302 -14.68 11.68 6.95
N ALA A 303 -14.03 10.56 6.64
CA ALA A 303 -14.39 9.25 7.18
C ALA A 303 -14.39 9.21 8.71
N ARG A 304 -13.32 9.75 9.31
CA ARG A 304 -13.14 9.82 10.77
C ARG A 304 -14.16 10.73 11.43
N ALA A 305 -14.53 11.84 10.79
CA ALA A 305 -15.59 12.73 11.26
C ALA A 305 -16.95 12.01 11.27
N LEU A 306 -17.29 11.31 10.18
CA LEU A 306 -18.55 10.57 10.07
C LEU A 306 -18.66 9.41 11.08
N PHE A 307 -17.53 8.80 11.46
CA PHE A 307 -17.48 7.75 12.47
C PHE A 307 -17.34 8.29 13.91
N GLY A 308 -17.19 9.61 14.10
CA GLY A 308 -17.01 10.25 15.40
C GLY A 308 -15.64 10.00 16.04
N VAL A 309 -14.62 9.64 15.26
CA VAL A 309 -13.23 9.58 15.75
C VAL A 309 -12.69 10.99 15.96
N ASP A 310 -12.94 11.85 14.98
CA ASP A 310 -12.58 13.27 15.03
C ASP A 310 -13.86 14.08 15.27
N GLU A 311 -13.83 15.04 16.20
CA GLU A 311 -14.99 15.85 16.55
C GLU A 311 -15.32 16.83 15.40
N ALA A 312 -16.57 16.81 14.94
CA ALA A 312 -17.08 17.81 14.02
C ALA A 312 -17.49 19.08 14.80
N ASN A 313 -16.85 20.19 14.44
CA ASN A 313 -16.97 21.49 15.12
C ASN A 313 -17.91 22.45 14.39
N GLY A 314 -18.53 22.00 13.29
CA GLY A 314 -19.48 22.76 12.48
C GLY A 314 -20.10 21.90 11.40
N GLY A 315 -21.23 22.35 10.85
CA GLY A 315 -22.07 21.59 9.93
C GLY A 315 -23.08 20.71 10.65
N GLU A 316 -23.80 19.90 9.89
CA GLU A 316 -24.84 19.00 10.39
C GLU A 316 -24.64 17.58 9.82
N ILE A 317 -24.80 16.57 10.69
CA ILE A 317 -24.82 15.16 10.28
C ILE A 317 -26.18 14.58 10.70
N GLU A 318 -26.90 14.05 9.72
CA GLU A 318 -28.16 13.35 9.88
C GLU A 318 -27.95 11.87 9.55
N LEU A 319 -28.34 10.98 10.48
CA LEU A 319 -28.23 9.54 10.35
C LEU A 319 -29.62 8.92 10.44
N HIS A 320 -30.02 8.11 9.46
CA HIS A 320 -31.33 7.48 9.38
C HIS A 320 -32.50 8.48 9.51
N ASN A 321 -32.37 9.67 8.91
CA ASN A 321 -33.29 10.80 9.02
C ASN A 321 -33.43 11.38 10.45
N VAL A 322 -32.42 11.20 11.30
CA VAL A 322 -32.36 11.78 12.64
C VAL A 322 -31.10 12.64 12.73
N LEU A 323 -31.30 13.93 13.03
CA LEU A 323 -30.20 14.87 13.23
C LEU A 323 -29.37 14.45 14.45
N GLY A 324 -28.06 14.28 14.25
CA GLY A 324 -27.12 14.00 15.33
C GLY A 324 -25.87 13.28 14.89
N GLN A 325 -24.72 13.90 15.14
CA GLN A 325 -23.41 13.28 14.96
C GLN A 325 -23.14 12.18 15.99
N PRO A 326 -22.34 11.15 15.66
CA PRO A 326 -21.80 10.25 16.67
C PRO A 326 -20.93 11.01 17.67
N SER A 327 -21.15 10.78 18.96
CA SER A 327 -20.32 11.34 20.05
C SER A 327 -18.98 10.65 20.23
N GLY A 328 -18.75 9.58 19.47
CA GLY A 328 -17.54 8.76 19.50
C GLY A 328 -17.71 7.46 18.71
N PRO A 329 -16.64 6.67 18.51
CA PRO A 329 -16.70 5.40 17.78
C PRO A 329 -17.72 4.39 18.35
N GLY A 330 -17.83 4.31 19.68
CA GLY A 330 -18.80 3.41 20.33
C GLY A 330 -20.25 3.78 20.05
N ASP A 331 -20.55 5.08 19.97
CA ASP A 331 -21.88 5.59 19.61
C ASP A 331 -22.17 5.34 18.11
N ALA A 332 -21.17 5.55 17.24
CA ALA A 332 -21.29 5.25 15.80
C ALA A 332 -21.62 3.76 15.55
N ILE A 333 -20.94 2.84 16.24
CA ILE A 333 -21.22 1.40 16.17
C ILE A 333 -22.65 1.10 16.64
N SER A 334 -23.11 1.74 17.72
CA SER A 334 -24.48 1.57 18.21
C SER A 334 -25.53 2.04 17.19
N LYS A 335 -25.20 3.10 16.44
CA LYS A 335 -25.97 3.66 15.32
C LYS A 335 -25.81 2.89 14.00
N GLN A 336 -25.26 1.68 14.04
CA GLN A 336 -25.05 0.79 12.88
C GLN A 336 -24.12 1.39 11.81
N ILE A 337 -23.06 2.07 12.23
CA ILE A 337 -21.96 2.50 11.36
C ILE A 337 -20.76 1.60 11.60
N GLY A 338 -20.14 1.09 10.53
CA GLY A 338 -18.85 0.40 10.56
C GLY A 338 -17.77 1.23 9.85
N PHE A 339 -16.53 1.18 10.33
CA PHE A 339 -15.42 1.96 9.76
C PHE A 339 -14.12 1.16 9.65
N LEU A 340 -13.76 0.80 8.43
CA LEU A 340 -12.45 0.25 8.11
C LEU A 340 -11.47 1.40 7.85
N THR A 341 -10.48 1.55 8.73
CA THR A 341 -9.42 2.59 8.65
C THR A 341 -8.31 2.20 7.64
N GLU A 342 -7.70 3.22 7.02
CA GLU A 342 -6.50 3.09 6.18
C GLU A 342 -5.30 2.57 7.00
N ASP A 343 -5.08 3.09 8.22
CA ASP A 343 -3.95 2.70 9.07
C ASP A 343 -4.27 1.44 9.86
N ARG A 344 -4.19 0.31 9.14
CA ARG A 344 -4.37 -1.01 9.71
C ARG A 344 -3.50 -1.28 10.94
N LYS A 345 -2.24 -0.82 10.95
CA LYS A 345 -1.26 -1.19 11.99
C LYS A 345 -1.47 -0.40 13.27
N ALA A 346 -1.68 0.91 13.17
CA ALA A 346 -1.83 1.77 14.33
C ALA A 346 -3.27 1.79 14.87
N GLU A 347 -4.26 1.71 13.98
CA GLU A 347 -5.68 1.92 14.34
C GLU A 347 -6.56 0.68 14.13
N GLY A 348 -6.18 -0.20 13.21
CA GLY A 348 -7.01 -1.34 12.81
C GLY A 348 -6.89 -2.58 13.71
N ILE A 349 -5.68 -3.15 13.80
CA ILE A 349 -5.44 -4.41 14.51
C ILE A 349 -4.98 -4.20 15.95
N VAL A 350 -5.25 -5.19 16.81
CA VAL A 350 -4.56 -5.34 18.09
C VAL A 350 -3.53 -6.46 17.92
N PRO A 351 -2.23 -6.15 17.75
CA PRO A 351 -1.23 -7.08 17.25
C PRO A 351 -1.07 -8.38 18.05
N GLU A 352 -1.20 -8.29 19.38
CA GLU A 352 -1.04 -9.43 20.28
C GLU A 352 -2.32 -10.25 20.47
N MET A 353 -3.46 -9.75 20.00
CA MET A 353 -4.70 -10.52 20.00
C MET A 353 -4.73 -11.48 18.80
N SER A 354 -5.45 -12.57 18.97
CA SER A 354 -5.65 -13.57 17.94
C SER A 354 -6.46 -13.04 16.76
N VAL A 355 -6.46 -13.80 15.66
CA VAL A 355 -7.36 -13.58 14.52
C VAL A 355 -8.83 -13.58 14.95
N ARG A 356 -9.24 -14.58 15.75
CA ARG A 356 -10.59 -14.69 16.31
C ARG A 356 -11.00 -13.41 17.03
N GLU A 357 -10.19 -12.98 17.99
CA GLU A 357 -10.53 -11.82 18.82
C GLU A 357 -10.49 -10.50 18.04
N ASN A 358 -9.57 -10.37 17.07
CA ASN A 358 -9.54 -9.21 16.18
C ASN A 358 -10.79 -9.16 15.29
N LEU A 359 -11.29 -10.30 14.81
CA LEU A 359 -12.50 -10.36 13.97
C LEU A 359 -13.74 -10.01 14.80
N THR A 360 -13.87 -10.51 16.03
CA THR A 360 -15.09 -10.36 16.82
C THR A 360 -15.12 -9.09 17.67
N LEU A 361 -14.04 -8.30 17.69
CA LEU A 361 -13.87 -7.16 18.61
C LEU A 361 -15.04 -6.17 18.62
N ALA A 362 -15.50 -5.74 17.44
CA ALA A 362 -16.64 -4.82 17.31
C ALA A 362 -17.98 -5.49 17.61
N LEU A 363 -18.04 -6.82 17.54
CA LEU A 363 -19.24 -7.63 17.78
C LEU A 363 -19.36 -8.06 19.25
N LEU A 364 -18.33 -7.87 20.08
CA LEU A 364 -18.33 -8.28 21.49
C LEU A 364 -19.59 -7.87 22.29
N PRO A 365 -20.17 -6.65 22.14
CA PRO A 365 -21.40 -6.29 22.83
C PRO A 365 -22.61 -7.19 22.50
N LYS A 366 -22.64 -7.79 21.29
CA LYS A 366 -23.67 -8.74 20.86
C LYS A 366 -23.32 -10.20 21.25
N LEU A 367 -22.04 -10.51 21.49
CA LEU A 367 -21.55 -11.85 21.86
C LEU A 367 -21.39 -12.07 23.37
N ALA A 368 -21.30 -10.99 24.16
CA ALA A 368 -21.11 -11.06 25.60
C ALA A 368 -22.41 -10.82 26.36
N ARG A 369 -22.68 -11.66 27.36
CA ARG A 369 -23.79 -11.48 28.31
C ARG A 369 -23.26 -11.50 29.73
N ARG A 370 -23.52 -10.42 30.49
CA ARG A 370 -23.04 -10.26 31.89
C ARG A 370 -21.52 -10.48 32.04
N GLY A 371 -20.73 -10.02 31.05
CA GLY A 371 -19.26 -10.14 31.05
C GLY A 371 -18.71 -11.50 30.63
N GLN A 372 -19.56 -12.45 30.22
CA GLN A 372 -19.14 -13.74 29.68
C GLN A 372 -19.38 -13.78 28.17
N ILE A 373 -18.35 -14.16 27.41
CA ILE A 373 -18.39 -14.31 25.95
C ILE A 373 -18.96 -15.68 25.60
N ASP A 374 -19.88 -15.73 24.65
CA ASP A 374 -20.32 -16.98 24.02
C ASP A 374 -19.27 -17.46 23.01
N PHE A 375 -18.28 -18.22 23.49
CA PHE A 375 -17.18 -18.72 22.67
C PHE A 375 -17.64 -19.70 21.57
N ALA A 376 -18.77 -20.38 21.75
CA ALA A 376 -19.29 -21.29 20.73
C ALA A 376 -19.81 -20.50 19.53
N ARG A 377 -20.62 -19.47 19.81
CA ARG A 377 -21.13 -18.56 18.77
C ARG A 377 -20.02 -17.72 18.15
N GLU A 378 -19.06 -17.26 18.94
CA GLU A 378 -17.89 -16.54 18.43
C GLU A 378 -17.12 -17.38 17.40
N ARG A 379 -16.88 -18.66 17.72
CA ARG A 379 -16.18 -19.59 16.82
C ARG A 379 -16.96 -19.80 15.52
N GLU A 380 -18.26 -20.03 15.59
CA GLU A 380 -19.12 -20.22 14.41
C GLU A 380 -19.03 -19.03 13.44
N ILE A 381 -19.12 -17.81 13.98
CA ILE A 381 -19.02 -16.57 13.17
C ILE A 381 -17.64 -16.43 12.55
N VAL A 382 -16.59 -16.69 13.32
CA VAL A 382 -15.21 -16.58 12.85
C VAL A 382 -14.90 -17.61 11.77
N GLU A 383 -15.35 -18.85 11.92
CA GLU A 383 -15.21 -19.90 10.90
C GLU A 383 -15.92 -19.52 9.58
N ALA A 384 -17.14 -18.97 9.67
CA ALA A 384 -17.86 -18.48 8.50
C ALA A 384 -17.08 -17.38 7.76
N PHE A 385 -16.64 -16.33 8.47
CA PHE A 385 -15.91 -15.23 7.83
C PHE A 385 -14.51 -15.62 7.34
N ILE A 386 -13.82 -16.56 8.00
CA ILE A 386 -12.56 -17.13 7.50
C ILE A 386 -12.78 -17.81 6.15
N SER A 387 -13.85 -18.60 6.03
CA SER A 387 -14.22 -19.29 4.79
C SER A 387 -14.64 -18.30 3.72
N ASP A 388 -15.61 -17.44 4.00
CA ASP A 388 -16.21 -16.52 3.03
C ASP A 388 -15.18 -15.54 2.49
N LEU A 389 -14.36 -14.93 3.35
CA LEU A 389 -13.33 -13.99 2.93
C LEU A 389 -12.03 -14.67 2.49
N GLY A 390 -11.93 -16.01 2.55
CA GLY A 390 -10.73 -16.75 2.18
C GLY A 390 -9.49 -16.34 2.98
N ILE A 391 -9.63 -16.19 4.30
CA ILE A 391 -8.56 -15.76 5.20
C ILE A 391 -7.60 -16.92 5.44
N LYS A 392 -6.36 -16.78 4.98
CA LYS A 392 -5.32 -17.80 5.14
C LYS A 392 -4.70 -17.71 6.53
N ILE A 393 -5.02 -18.68 7.39
CA ILE A 393 -4.52 -18.79 8.77
C ILE A 393 -4.05 -20.21 9.07
N ALA A 394 -3.16 -20.36 10.07
CA ALA A 394 -2.84 -21.68 10.61
C ALA A 394 -3.95 -22.20 11.54
N HIS A 395 -4.51 -21.30 12.36
CA HIS A 395 -5.63 -21.53 13.27
C HIS A 395 -6.15 -20.17 13.77
N MET A 396 -7.39 -20.11 14.27
CA MET A 396 -8.05 -18.85 14.65
C MET A 396 -7.43 -18.15 15.87
N ASP A 397 -6.72 -18.89 16.72
CA ASP A 397 -6.02 -18.35 17.89
C ASP A 397 -4.60 -17.85 17.57
N GLN A 398 -4.17 -17.92 16.30
CA GLN A 398 -2.90 -17.35 15.86
C GLN A 398 -2.89 -15.82 16.07
N PRO A 399 -1.80 -15.23 16.59
CA PRO A 399 -1.69 -13.76 16.69
C PRO A 399 -1.82 -13.09 15.32
N ILE A 400 -2.65 -12.06 15.22
CA ILE A 400 -2.92 -11.39 13.92
C ILE A 400 -1.67 -10.77 13.29
N ARG A 401 -0.68 -10.38 14.13
CA ARG A 401 0.59 -9.79 13.67
C ARG A 401 1.42 -10.74 12.80
N GLU A 402 1.16 -12.04 12.86
CA GLU A 402 1.87 -13.04 12.05
C GLU A 402 1.26 -13.22 10.65
N LEU A 403 0.06 -12.70 10.41
CA LEU A 403 -0.58 -12.74 9.10
C LEU A 403 0.05 -11.74 8.13
N SER A 404 -0.05 -12.03 6.83
CA SER A 404 0.27 -11.05 5.79
C SER A 404 -0.71 -9.87 5.83
N GLY A 405 -0.28 -8.69 5.37
CA GLY A 405 -1.11 -7.48 5.36
C GLY A 405 -2.48 -7.68 4.72
N GLY A 406 -2.56 -8.39 3.60
CA GLY A 406 -3.83 -8.68 2.94
C GLY A 406 -4.76 -9.59 3.76
N ASN A 407 -4.23 -10.58 4.49
CA ASN A 407 -5.07 -11.40 5.39
C ASN A 407 -5.50 -10.61 6.62
N GLN A 408 -4.65 -9.73 7.16
CA GLN A 408 -5.04 -8.82 8.22
C GLN A 408 -6.18 -7.90 7.77
N GLN A 409 -6.12 -7.39 6.53
CA GLN A 409 -7.17 -6.56 5.93
C GLN A 409 -8.50 -7.32 5.84
N LYS A 410 -8.48 -8.57 5.35
CA LYS A 410 -9.66 -9.44 5.30
C LYS A 410 -10.27 -9.69 6.68
N VAL A 411 -9.45 -9.88 7.72
CA VAL A 411 -9.93 -10.00 9.11
C VAL A 411 -10.63 -8.74 9.58
N LEU A 412 -10.08 -7.56 9.29
CA LEU A 412 -10.70 -6.28 9.66
C LEU A 412 -11.99 -6.00 8.88
N LEU A 413 -12.05 -6.36 7.61
CA LEU A 413 -13.28 -6.29 6.83
C LEU A 413 -14.34 -7.21 7.44
N GLY A 414 -13.97 -8.44 7.78
CA GLY A 414 -14.83 -9.40 8.47
C GLY A 414 -15.36 -8.87 9.80
N ARG A 415 -14.54 -8.14 10.57
CA ARG A 415 -14.97 -7.49 11.82
C ARG A 415 -16.18 -6.58 11.60
N TRP A 416 -16.10 -5.71 10.62
CA TRP A 416 -17.17 -4.75 10.37
C TRP A 416 -18.40 -5.42 9.76
N LEU A 417 -18.21 -6.31 8.79
CA LEU A 417 -19.32 -7.07 8.19
C LEU A 417 -20.07 -7.92 9.22
N ALA A 418 -19.36 -8.50 10.19
CA ALA A 418 -19.98 -9.28 11.27
C ALA A 418 -20.93 -8.45 12.16
N THR A 419 -20.74 -7.13 12.22
CA THR A 419 -21.66 -6.24 12.95
C THR A 419 -22.96 -5.93 12.21
N GLN A 420 -23.00 -6.20 10.90
CA GLN A 420 -24.09 -5.89 9.95
C GLN A 420 -24.52 -4.41 9.98
N PRO A 421 -23.59 -3.45 9.75
CA PRO A 421 -23.90 -2.03 9.84
C PRO A 421 -24.78 -1.54 8.67
N ASP A 422 -25.71 -0.62 8.93
CA ASP A 422 -26.50 0.04 7.89
C ASP A 422 -25.59 0.87 6.95
N ILE A 423 -24.53 1.45 7.50
CA ILE A 423 -23.54 2.29 6.80
C ILE A 423 -22.15 1.70 7.02
N LEU A 424 -21.45 1.38 5.93
CA LEU A 424 -20.07 0.90 5.99
C LEU A 424 -19.13 1.90 5.32
N ILE A 425 -18.20 2.44 6.09
CA ILE A 425 -17.15 3.34 5.61
C ILE A 425 -15.88 2.50 5.41
N LEU A 426 -15.35 2.51 4.20
CA LEU A 426 -14.20 1.73 3.78
C LEU A 426 -13.09 2.66 3.31
N ASP A 427 -12.07 2.84 4.15
CA ASP A 427 -10.90 3.65 3.82
C ASP A 427 -9.73 2.79 3.33
N GLU A 428 -9.41 2.92 2.04
CA GLU A 428 -8.41 2.13 1.31
C GLU A 428 -8.58 0.61 1.55
N PRO A 429 -9.79 0.04 1.35
CA PRO A 429 -10.11 -1.34 1.76
C PRO A 429 -9.25 -2.39 1.06
N THR A 430 -8.70 -2.04 -0.10
CA THR A 430 -7.93 -2.92 -0.97
C THR A 430 -6.42 -2.68 -0.87
N ARG A 431 -5.97 -1.85 0.07
CA ARG A 431 -4.54 -1.57 0.27
C ARG A 431 -3.79 -2.80 0.76
N GLY A 432 -2.77 -3.20 0.00
CA GLY A 432 -1.91 -4.34 0.35
C GLY A 432 -2.57 -5.71 0.23
N VAL A 433 -3.73 -5.81 -0.43
CA VAL A 433 -4.28 -7.08 -0.92
C VAL A 433 -3.86 -7.31 -2.37
N ASP A 434 -3.90 -8.56 -2.85
CA ASP A 434 -3.64 -8.86 -4.26
C ASP A 434 -4.85 -8.55 -5.15
N VAL A 435 -4.65 -8.52 -6.48
CA VAL A 435 -5.71 -8.21 -7.47
C VAL A 435 -6.88 -9.20 -7.41
N GLY A 436 -6.63 -10.47 -7.06
CA GLY A 436 -7.70 -11.47 -6.88
C GLY A 436 -8.55 -11.17 -5.66
N ALA A 437 -7.90 -10.95 -4.51
CA ALA A 437 -8.54 -10.52 -3.27
C ALA A 437 -9.25 -9.17 -3.40
N LYS A 438 -8.74 -8.24 -4.22
CA LYS A 438 -9.40 -6.97 -4.56
C LYS A 438 -10.76 -7.22 -5.20
N ARG A 439 -10.84 -8.12 -6.20
CA ARG A 439 -12.11 -8.51 -6.83
C ARG A 439 -13.06 -9.21 -5.86
N GLU A 440 -12.54 -10.07 -4.99
CA GLU A 440 -13.35 -10.71 -3.93
C GLU A 440 -13.96 -9.65 -3.02
N ILE A 441 -13.15 -8.71 -2.50
CA ILE A 441 -13.61 -7.61 -1.64
C ILE A 441 -14.65 -6.74 -2.36
N GLN A 442 -14.41 -6.38 -3.62
CA GLN A 442 -15.39 -5.62 -4.40
C GLN A 442 -16.70 -6.40 -4.59
N SER A 443 -16.65 -7.71 -4.85
CA SER A 443 -17.84 -8.56 -4.94
C SER A 443 -18.61 -8.59 -3.62
N PHE A 444 -17.91 -8.66 -2.48
CA PHE A 444 -18.52 -8.56 -1.16
C PHE A 444 -19.20 -7.20 -0.94
N ILE A 445 -18.52 -6.10 -1.27
CA ILE A 445 -19.07 -4.74 -1.17
C ILE A 445 -20.35 -4.63 -2.02
N ARG A 446 -20.31 -5.14 -3.25
CA ARG A 446 -21.48 -5.12 -4.15
C ARG A 446 -22.64 -5.94 -3.58
N SER A 447 -22.38 -7.16 -3.13
CA SER A 447 -23.40 -8.00 -2.49
C SER A 447 -23.96 -7.34 -1.23
N TYR A 448 -23.11 -6.66 -0.44
CA TYR A 448 -23.54 -5.92 0.73
C TYR A 448 -24.55 -4.82 0.37
N VAL A 449 -24.23 -4.04 -0.66
CA VAL A 449 -25.10 -2.94 -1.13
C VAL A 449 -26.39 -3.48 -1.75
N GLU A 450 -26.35 -4.60 -2.46
CA GLU A 450 -27.53 -5.29 -3.00
C GLU A 450 -28.50 -5.75 -1.89
N ASN A 451 -28.01 -6.00 -0.68
CA ASN A 451 -28.83 -6.29 0.49
C ASN A 451 -29.44 -5.03 1.16
N GLY A 452 -29.25 -3.84 0.58
CA GLY A 452 -29.92 -2.59 1.00
C GLY A 452 -29.11 -1.71 1.97
N PHE A 453 -27.82 -2.00 2.14
CA PHE A 453 -26.90 -1.19 2.94
C PHE A 453 -26.24 -0.08 2.12
N GLY A 454 -25.68 0.93 2.79
CA GLY A 454 -24.93 2.01 2.15
C GLY A 454 -23.43 1.87 2.38
N VAL A 455 -22.64 2.19 1.36
CA VAL A 455 -21.17 2.13 1.45
C VAL A 455 -20.56 3.47 1.06
N ILE A 456 -19.60 3.95 1.87
CA ILE A 456 -18.68 5.02 1.51
C ILE A 456 -17.34 4.37 1.21
N LEU A 457 -16.88 4.47 -0.04
CA LEU A 457 -15.64 3.86 -0.51
C LEU A 457 -14.58 4.94 -0.74
N ILE A 458 -13.43 4.82 -0.09
CA ILE A 458 -12.29 5.70 -0.29
C ILE A 458 -11.15 4.86 -0.86
N SER A 459 -10.61 5.31 -1.97
CA SER A 459 -9.48 4.64 -2.60
C SER A 459 -8.59 5.66 -3.31
N SER A 460 -7.28 5.48 -3.16
CA SER A 460 -6.22 6.19 -3.89
C SER A 460 -6.09 5.69 -5.32
N GLU A 461 -6.61 4.49 -5.62
CA GLU A 461 -6.67 3.94 -6.96
C GLU A 461 -7.97 4.39 -7.65
N PHE A 462 -7.87 5.40 -8.52
CA PHE A 462 -9.06 5.98 -9.17
C PHE A 462 -9.89 4.97 -9.96
N GLU A 463 -9.26 3.97 -10.56
CA GLU A 463 -9.94 2.87 -11.25
C GLU A 463 -10.93 2.15 -10.32
N GLU A 464 -10.59 1.95 -9.04
CA GLU A 464 -11.48 1.30 -8.07
C GLU A 464 -12.73 2.13 -7.78
N LEU A 465 -12.60 3.46 -7.71
CA LEU A 465 -13.75 4.34 -7.52
C LEU A 465 -14.63 4.39 -8.77
N VAL A 466 -14.01 4.44 -9.95
CA VAL A 466 -14.73 4.48 -11.24
C VAL A 466 -15.49 3.18 -11.49
N GLU A 467 -14.91 2.03 -11.17
CA GLU A 467 -15.55 0.72 -11.32
C GLU A 467 -16.57 0.44 -10.21
N GLY A 468 -16.27 0.82 -8.96
CA GLY A 468 -17.02 0.38 -7.79
C GLY A 468 -18.14 1.31 -7.34
N ALA A 469 -18.04 2.62 -7.57
CA ALA A 469 -18.97 3.59 -7.01
C ALA A 469 -20.09 4.00 -7.98
N ASP A 470 -21.30 4.22 -7.46
CA ASP A 470 -22.42 4.76 -8.24
C ASP A 470 -22.22 6.28 -8.50
N ARG A 471 -21.58 6.97 -7.55
CA ARG A 471 -21.15 8.37 -7.67
C ARG A 471 -19.88 8.62 -6.87
N ILE A 472 -19.12 9.63 -7.25
CA ILE A 472 -17.86 10.02 -6.62
C ILE A 472 -17.95 11.48 -6.19
N VAL A 473 -17.72 11.74 -4.90
CA VAL A 473 -17.46 13.09 -4.39
C VAL A 473 -15.95 13.34 -4.44
N VAL A 474 -15.57 14.38 -5.17
CA VAL A 474 -14.19 14.81 -5.34
C VAL A 474 -13.82 15.72 -4.18
N MET A 475 -12.74 15.39 -3.49
CA MET A 475 -12.17 16.09 -2.35
C MET A 475 -10.90 16.84 -2.78
N HIS A 476 -10.74 18.07 -2.31
CA HIS A 476 -9.54 18.88 -2.50
C HIS A 476 -9.35 19.82 -1.30
N GLU A 477 -8.16 19.80 -0.68
CA GLU A 477 -7.80 20.64 0.48
C GLU A 477 -8.88 20.70 1.59
N GLY A 478 -9.44 19.54 1.95
CA GLY A 478 -10.46 19.43 2.99
C GLY A 478 -11.84 19.92 2.58
N ARG A 479 -12.10 20.08 1.27
CA ARG A 479 -13.39 20.50 0.72
C ARG A 479 -13.95 19.48 -0.26
N SER A 480 -15.25 19.20 -0.18
CA SER A 480 -15.99 18.55 -1.27
C SER A 480 -16.23 19.55 -2.39
N VAL A 481 -15.58 19.35 -3.55
CA VAL A 481 -15.55 20.33 -4.63
C VAL A 481 -16.48 20.01 -5.79
N LYS A 482 -16.75 18.72 -6.04
CA LYS A 482 -17.58 18.29 -7.17
C LYS A 482 -18.13 16.89 -6.93
N GLU A 483 -19.34 16.64 -7.44
CA GLU A 483 -19.90 15.29 -7.53
C GLU A 483 -19.90 14.82 -9.00
N LEU A 484 -19.48 13.58 -9.21
CA LEU A 484 -19.47 12.89 -10.49
C LEU A 484 -20.37 11.65 -10.38
N THR A 485 -21.17 11.34 -11.40
CA THR A 485 -22.11 10.21 -11.35
C THR A 485 -21.80 9.22 -12.46
N ASN A 486 -21.82 7.92 -12.15
CA ASN A 486 -21.66 6.85 -13.11
C ASN A 486 -23.01 6.49 -13.79
N PRO A 487 -22.99 5.88 -15.00
CA PRO A 487 -21.81 5.54 -15.81
C PRO A 487 -21.27 6.75 -16.59
N GLY A 488 -19.98 6.73 -16.92
CA GLY A 488 -19.33 7.73 -17.79
C GLY A 488 -18.24 8.55 -17.10
N ILE A 489 -17.91 8.25 -15.84
CA ILE A 489 -16.70 8.79 -15.23
C ILE A 489 -15.50 8.10 -15.88
N THR A 490 -14.52 8.90 -16.29
CA THR A 490 -13.21 8.40 -16.72
C THR A 490 -12.15 9.02 -15.83
N GLU A 491 -10.98 8.38 -15.74
CA GLU A 491 -9.83 8.92 -15.00
C GLU A 491 -9.54 10.38 -15.41
N ASN A 492 -9.56 10.68 -16.71
CA ASN A 492 -9.37 12.03 -17.23
C ASN A 492 -10.41 13.04 -16.72
N ILE A 493 -11.69 12.66 -16.58
CA ILE A 493 -12.74 13.54 -16.05
C ILE A 493 -12.49 13.83 -14.57
N LEU A 494 -12.04 12.82 -13.83
CA LEU A 494 -11.77 12.92 -12.40
C LEU A 494 -10.50 13.74 -12.12
N VAL A 495 -9.43 13.53 -12.88
CA VAL A 495 -8.21 14.36 -12.86
C VAL A 495 -8.52 15.81 -13.23
N ASN A 496 -9.35 16.04 -14.26
CA ASN A 496 -9.77 17.40 -14.61
C ASN A 496 -10.59 18.06 -13.48
N ALA A 497 -11.45 17.30 -12.78
CA ALA A 497 -12.19 17.82 -11.64
C ALA A 497 -11.28 18.22 -10.46
N LEU A 498 -10.13 17.55 -10.30
CA LEU A 498 -9.09 17.90 -9.33
C LEU A 498 -8.28 19.13 -9.76
N ALA A 499 -8.01 19.30 -11.05
CA ALA A 499 -7.18 20.39 -11.59
C ALA A 499 -7.92 21.73 -11.74
N HIS A 500 -9.21 21.74 -12.11
CA HIS A 500 -9.94 22.97 -12.46
C HIS A 500 -10.50 23.75 -11.25
N HIS A 501 -10.12 23.41 -10.01
CA HIS A 501 -10.47 24.22 -8.84
C HIS A 501 -9.56 25.46 -8.71
N GLU A 502 -8.43 25.51 -9.43
CA GLU A 502 -7.53 26.69 -9.46
C GLU A 502 -8.11 27.88 -10.25
N GLU A 503 -9.05 27.68 -11.19
CA GLU A 503 -9.56 28.77 -12.05
C GLU A 503 -10.75 29.55 -11.45
N GLY A 504 -11.27 29.14 -10.29
CA GLY A 504 -12.49 29.71 -9.69
C GLY A 504 -12.30 30.89 -8.72
N THR A 505 -11.08 31.20 -8.29
CA THR A 505 -10.82 32.22 -7.25
C THR A 505 -9.66 33.15 -7.64
N GLY A 506 -9.82 33.90 -8.73
CA GLY A 506 -8.79 34.82 -9.20
C GLY A 506 -9.26 35.90 -10.15
N SER A 507 -10.17 36.78 -9.72
CA SER A 507 -10.44 38.04 -10.41
C SER A 507 -10.29 39.26 -9.48
N TRP A 508 -9.07 39.50 -9.00
CA TRP A 508 -8.68 40.85 -8.62
C TRP A 508 -8.45 41.65 -9.90
N THR A 509 -9.52 42.28 -10.39
CA THR A 509 -9.38 43.38 -11.34
C THR A 509 -8.86 44.58 -10.59
N ALA A 510 -7.69 45.05 -11.00
CA ALA A 510 -7.14 46.32 -10.60
C ALA A 510 -8.06 47.46 -11.04
N GLN A 511 -8.45 48.30 -10.07
CA GLN A 511 -8.62 49.74 -10.23
C GLN A 511 -8.23 50.44 -8.93
#